data_AF-A0A2C5X1T7-F1
#
_entry.id   AF-A0A2C5X1T7-F1
#
_cell.length_a   1.000
_cell.length_b   1.000
_cell.length_c   1.000
_cell.angle_alpha   90.00
_cell.angle_beta   90.00
_cell.angle_gamma   90.00
#
_symmetry.space_group_name_H-M   'P 1'
#
loop_
_entity.id
_entity.type
_entity.pdbx_description
1 polymer ?
#
loop_
_entity_poly.entity_id
_entity_poly.type
_entity_poly.pdbx_seq_one_letter_code
_entity_poly.pdbx_strand_id
1 'polypeptide(L)'
;MADLVFDPLLTKPDELLLKNLRDDILKATAAKAAPAPSLATAFNATNLHASHDSDPVKRRGHNSQASHSNDHELITYLTALNTPTDPLFEPTVFSNVTYDELKRLPAWLNHWLLQPYLRLARAVVRVEEDTVMLTHLLLYATTTIPSALVMFLWRANTWHGFLHALMQLLYAGPYTLLMHQHIHGGGVLHPRLAVVDTIFPYITNLFMGHTHNSYYYHHVKHHHVEGNGPNDLSSTLRYQRDSPAHFAAYVARFILLIWFELPLYFARRGRWTVAAKTAFWELSSYATYVAMYRVNAKATCFVFLWPLVLMRIAMMVGNWGQHALVDHDEPNSDFRSSITLIDVPSNRHCFNDGYHTSHHLNPLRHWREHPVAFLKAKATYAAQQALVFHNIDYMMLTVRLLMKDYTTLARCMVPIGDQISMSMDERVALLKSHTQRFTEEELIAKFKKT
;
A
#
# COMPACT_ATOMS: atom_id res chain seq x y z
N MET A 1 15.19 -3.11 23.35
CA MET A 1 14.14 -3.93 22.68
C MET A 1 13.48 -3.02 21.66
N ALA A 2 13.04 -3.54 20.51
CA ALA A 2 12.30 -2.70 19.57
C ALA A 2 10.89 -2.47 20.15
N ASP A 3 10.66 -1.28 20.71
CA ASP A 3 9.35 -0.91 21.24
C ASP A 3 8.41 -0.62 20.07
N LEU A 4 7.68 -1.64 19.63
CA LEU A 4 6.64 -1.47 18.62
C LEU A 4 5.56 -0.52 19.14
N VAL A 5 5.16 0.45 18.32
CA VAL A 5 4.16 1.46 18.64
C VAL A 5 2.79 0.98 18.17
N PHE A 6 1.82 0.99 19.07
CA PHE A 6 0.42 0.64 18.80
C PHE A 6 -0.42 1.91 18.80
N ASP A 7 -0.65 2.48 17.61
CA ASP A 7 -1.53 3.63 17.46
C ASP A 7 -2.99 3.20 17.73
N PRO A 8 -3.77 3.96 18.52
CA PRO A 8 -5.16 3.63 18.83
C PRO A 8 -6.09 3.59 17.61
N LEU A 9 -5.68 4.17 16.48
CA LEU A 9 -6.43 4.18 15.23
C LEU A 9 -6.05 3.04 14.28
N LEU A 10 -5.12 2.16 14.65
CA LEU A 10 -4.81 0.96 13.84
C LEU A 10 -6.09 0.19 13.51
N THR A 11 -6.12 -0.40 12.32
CA THR A 11 -7.19 -1.33 12.00
C THR A 11 -7.06 -2.57 12.91
N LYS A 12 -8.19 -3.22 13.20
CA LYS A 12 -8.19 -4.44 14.01
C LYS A 12 -7.26 -5.54 13.45
N PRO A 13 -7.22 -5.80 12.12
CA PRO A 13 -6.21 -6.70 11.55
C PRO A 13 -4.77 -6.27 11.80
N ASP A 14 -4.44 -4.98 11.61
CA ASP A 14 -3.09 -4.47 11.81
C ASP A 14 -2.65 -4.56 13.27
N GLU A 15 -3.53 -4.22 14.21
CA GLU A 15 -3.24 -4.30 15.65
C GLU A 15 -2.92 -5.75 16.07
N LEU A 16 -3.73 -6.71 15.61
CA LEU A 16 -3.53 -8.13 15.93
C LEU A 16 -2.26 -8.69 15.27
N LEU A 17 -2.00 -8.32 14.02
CA LEU A 17 -0.80 -8.72 13.30
C LEU A 17 0.46 -8.13 13.96
N LEU A 18 0.43 -6.86 14.36
CA LEU A 18 1.55 -6.21 15.05
C LEU A 18 1.81 -6.81 16.44
N LYS A 19 0.75 -7.23 17.16
CA LYS A 19 0.88 -8.00 18.40
C LYS A 19 1.54 -9.37 18.15
N ASN A 20 1.13 -10.08 17.09
CA ASN A 20 1.75 -11.34 16.70
C ASN A 20 3.25 -11.19 16.40
N LEU A 21 3.63 -10.17 15.62
CA LEU A 21 5.05 -9.87 15.34
C LEU A 21 5.83 -9.48 16.61
N ARG A 22 5.22 -8.73 17.53
CA ARG A 22 5.84 -8.42 18.83
C ARG A 22 6.13 -9.68 19.62
N ASP A 23 5.19 -10.62 19.66
CA ASP A 23 5.34 -11.86 20.42
C ASP A 23 6.47 -12.73 19.83
N ASP A 24 6.63 -12.75 18.51
CA ASP A 24 7.77 -13.41 17.85
C ASP A 24 9.11 -12.78 18.25
N ILE A 25 9.19 -11.45 18.28
CA ILE A 25 10.39 -10.71 18.72
C ILE A 25 10.73 -11.04 20.19
N LEU A 26 9.73 -11.05 21.07
CA LEU A 26 9.92 -11.37 22.49
C LEU A 26 10.38 -12.82 22.69
N LYS A 27 9.77 -13.78 22.00
CA LYS A 27 10.15 -15.20 22.06
C LYS A 27 11.58 -15.42 21.56
N ALA A 28 11.95 -14.82 20.44
CA ALA A 28 13.31 -14.93 19.89
C ALA A 28 14.36 -14.28 20.81
N THR A 29 14.03 -13.12 21.39
CA THR A 29 14.92 -12.43 22.34
C THR A 29 15.10 -13.22 23.63
N ALA A 30 14.02 -13.78 24.18
CA ALA A 30 14.07 -14.62 25.37
C ALA A 30 14.88 -15.91 25.15
N ALA A 31 14.73 -16.55 23.99
CA ALA A 31 15.52 -17.73 23.61
C ALA A 31 17.03 -17.43 23.54
N LYS A 32 17.43 -16.22 23.14
CA LYS A 32 18.83 -15.78 23.10
C LYS A 32 19.38 -15.42 24.48
N ALA A 33 18.52 -15.00 25.41
CA ALA A 33 18.89 -14.65 26.78
C ALA A 33 18.97 -15.85 27.73
N ALA A 34 18.45 -17.02 27.34
CA ALA A 34 18.52 -18.23 28.15
C ALA A 34 19.99 -18.69 28.32
N PRO A 35 20.46 -18.96 29.55
CA PRO A 35 21.82 -19.42 29.77
C PRO A 35 22.05 -20.75 29.07
N ALA A 36 23.22 -20.91 28.43
CA ALA A 36 23.64 -22.18 27.86
C ALA A 36 23.57 -23.26 28.98
N PRO A 37 23.03 -24.46 28.70
CA PRO A 37 22.99 -25.51 29.71
C PRO A 37 24.42 -25.75 30.20
N SER A 38 24.63 -25.61 31.51
CA SER A 38 25.93 -25.83 32.11
C SER A 38 26.37 -27.27 31.84
N LEU A 39 27.65 -27.45 31.49
CA LEU A 39 28.27 -28.78 31.33
C LEU A 39 28.10 -29.69 32.57
N ALA A 40 27.67 -29.14 33.71
CA ALA A 40 27.47 -29.83 34.97
C ALA A 40 26.21 -30.73 35.04
N THR A 41 25.27 -30.62 34.09
CA THR A 41 24.12 -31.56 34.03
C THR A 41 24.35 -32.78 33.12
N ALA A 42 25.50 -32.86 32.43
CA ALA A 42 25.84 -33.99 31.56
C ALA A 42 26.51 -35.18 32.29
N PHE A 43 26.80 -35.07 33.60
CA PHE A 43 27.56 -36.10 34.34
C PHE A 43 26.75 -37.01 35.27
N ASN A 44 25.42 -36.86 35.36
CA ASN A 44 24.57 -37.70 36.23
C ASN A 44 23.68 -38.70 35.49
N ALA A 45 24.03 -39.06 34.26
CA ALA A 45 23.31 -40.11 33.50
C ALA A 45 24.29 -41.18 32.97
N THR A 46 25.11 -41.75 33.85
CA THR A 46 25.76 -43.03 33.62
C THR A 46 25.01 -44.11 34.39
N ASN A 47 24.03 -44.73 33.72
CA ASN A 47 23.75 -46.18 33.77
C ASN A 47 22.37 -46.48 33.16
N LEU A 48 22.37 -46.95 31.91
CA LEU A 48 21.81 -48.24 31.46
C LEU A 48 21.34 -48.20 30.00
N HIS A 49 21.89 -49.16 29.27
CA HIS A 49 21.52 -49.68 27.94
C HIS A 49 21.76 -48.81 26.70
N ALA A 50 22.78 -49.25 25.97
CA ALA A 50 23.02 -48.97 24.57
C ALA A 50 21.90 -49.54 23.68
N SER A 51 21.39 -48.69 22.79
CA SER A 51 20.97 -49.08 21.45
C SER A 51 21.24 -47.90 20.51
N HIS A 52 22.08 -48.16 19.52
CA HIS A 52 22.35 -47.29 18.38
C HIS A 52 21.04 -46.91 17.68
N ASP A 53 20.74 -45.61 17.59
CA ASP A 53 20.23 -45.05 16.33
C ASP A 53 20.48 -43.54 16.29
N SER A 54 20.97 -43.08 15.15
CA SER A 54 21.45 -41.72 14.88
C SER A 54 20.35 -40.88 14.23
N ASP A 55 19.96 -39.75 14.85
CA ASP A 55 19.24 -38.67 14.13
C ASP A 55 19.27 -37.32 14.89
N PRO A 56 19.93 -36.26 14.37
CA PRO A 56 19.97 -34.95 15.01
C PRO A 56 18.89 -34.01 14.42
N VAL A 57 17.60 -34.34 14.57
CA VAL A 57 16.50 -33.49 14.02
C VAL A 57 15.48 -33.02 15.08
N LYS A 58 15.39 -33.61 16.26
CA LYS A 58 14.20 -33.42 17.13
C LYS A 58 14.19 -32.22 18.10
N ARG A 59 15.25 -31.42 18.26
CA ARG A 59 15.26 -30.31 19.24
C ARG A 59 14.80 -28.93 18.73
N ARG A 60 14.49 -28.78 17.43
CA ARG A 60 13.94 -27.52 16.86
C ARG A 60 12.40 -27.45 16.82
N GLY A 61 11.69 -28.54 17.12
CA GLY A 61 10.24 -28.66 16.86
C GLY A 61 9.32 -27.89 17.82
N HIS A 62 9.68 -27.78 19.11
CA HIS A 62 8.72 -27.31 20.13
C HIS A 62 8.37 -25.80 20.03
N ASN A 63 9.34 -24.94 19.69
CA ASN A 63 9.06 -23.51 19.52
C ASN A 63 8.35 -23.20 18.18
N SER A 64 8.61 -23.99 17.13
CA SER A 64 7.94 -23.81 15.85
C SER A 64 6.44 -24.17 15.93
N GLN A 65 6.07 -25.23 16.64
CA GLN A 65 4.67 -25.68 16.72
C GLN A 65 3.75 -24.68 17.44
N ALA A 66 4.21 -24.03 18.52
CA ALA A 66 3.43 -23.04 19.26
C ALA A 66 3.34 -21.67 18.55
N SER A 67 4.34 -21.31 17.73
CA SER A 67 4.27 -20.14 16.85
C SER A 67 3.28 -20.40 15.70
N HIS A 68 3.37 -21.58 15.07
CA HIS A 68 2.46 -21.98 14.00
C HIS A 68 1.00 -22.13 14.47
N SER A 69 0.74 -22.58 15.71
CA SER A 69 -0.64 -22.64 16.24
C SER A 69 -1.25 -21.25 16.39
N ASN A 70 -0.51 -20.29 16.96
CA ASN A 70 -1.00 -18.93 17.15
C ASN A 70 -1.23 -18.22 15.81
N ASP A 71 -0.34 -18.44 14.83
CA ASP A 71 -0.51 -17.89 13.48
C ASP A 71 -1.75 -18.47 12.79
N HIS A 72 -1.98 -19.78 12.93
CA HIS A 72 -3.13 -20.45 12.33
C HIS A 72 -4.46 -19.95 12.91
N GLU A 73 -4.53 -19.79 14.23
CA GLU A 73 -5.71 -19.22 14.91
C GLU A 73 -5.97 -17.79 14.44
N LEU A 74 -4.93 -16.95 14.38
CA LEU A 74 -5.06 -15.57 13.93
C LEU A 74 -5.48 -15.49 12.45
N ILE A 75 -4.89 -16.30 11.58
CA ILE A 75 -5.28 -16.39 10.16
C ILE A 75 -6.75 -16.78 10.04
N THR A 76 -7.20 -17.77 10.81
CA THR A 76 -8.60 -18.23 10.80
C THR A 76 -9.54 -17.10 11.24
N TYR A 77 -9.21 -16.42 12.34
CA TYR A 77 -9.99 -15.31 12.86
C TYR A 77 -10.09 -14.14 11.87
N LEU A 78 -8.97 -13.70 11.30
CA LEU A 78 -8.96 -12.59 10.33
C LEU A 78 -9.67 -12.95 9.03
N THR A 79 -9.58 -14.21 8.59
CA THR A 79 -10.33 -14.70 7.41
C THR A 79 -11.85 -14.64 7.69
N ALA A 80 -12.28 -15.02 8.90
CA ALA A 80 -13.68 -14.94 9.31
C ALA A 80 -14.20 -13.49 9.30
N LEU A 81 -13.40 -12.52 9.76
CA LEU A 81 -13.78 -11.10 9.71
C LEU A 81 -14.01 -10.57 8.29
N ASN A 82 -13.37 -11.17 7.28
CA ASN A 82 -13.46 -10.77 5.88
C ASN A 82 -14.54 -11.53 5.10
N THR A 83 -15.03 -12.65 5.60
CA THR A 83 -15.93 -13.54 4.85
C THR A 83 -17.40 -13.16 5.07
N PRO A 84 -18.16 -12.64 4.08
CA PRO A 84 -19.51 -12.09 4.30
C PRO A 84 -20.56 -13.09 4.81
N THR A 85 -20.32 -14.38 4.60
CA THR A 85 -21.16 -15.49 5.07
C THR A 85 -20.81 -15.96 6.48
N ASP A 86 -19.68 -15.54 7.04
CA ASP A 86 -19.24 -15.91 8.38
C ASP A 86 -19.95 -15.06 9.46
N PRO A 87 -20.37 -15.64 10.60
CA PRO A 87 -20.97 -14.89 11.70
C PRO A 87 -20.09 -13.77 12.27
N LEU A 88 -18.77 -13.87 12.13
CA LEU A 88 -17.80 -12.88 12.60
C LEU A 88 -17.54 -11.76 11.58
N PHE A 89 -18.19 -11.77 10.41
CA PHE A 89 -18.00 -10.75 9.39
C PHE A 89 -18.20 -9.33 9.93
N GLU A 90 -17.23 -8.46 9.70
CA GLU A 90 -17.31 -7.04 10.03
C GLU A 90 -17.22 -6.21 8.72
N PRO A 91 -18.32 -5.57 8.27
CA PRO A 91 -18.26 -4.71 7.10
C PRO A 91 -17.55 -3.39 7.42
N THR A 92 -16.65 -2.97 6.53
CA THR A 92 -16.09 -1.62 6.56
C THR A 92 -17.07 -0.66 5.90
N VAL A 93 -17.57 0.32 6.65
CA VAL A 93 -18.56 1.30 6.17
C VAL A 93 -17.93 2.66 5.94
N PHE A 94 -17.16 3.12 6.92
CA PHE A 94 -16.40 4.36 6.89
C PHE A 94 -14.94 4.05 7.22
N SER A 95 -14.01 4.77 6.60
CA SER A 95 -12.58 4.65 6.95
C SER A 95 -12.27 5.20 8.34
N ASN A 96 -13.05 6.16 8.84
CA ASN A 96 -12.78 6.79 10.14
C ASN A 96 -13.40 6.05 11.34
N VAL A 97 -14.39 5.19 11.14
CA VAL A 97 -15.18 4.58 12.23
C VAL A 97 -15.16 3.07 12.12
N THR A 98 -14.83 2.37 13.20
CA THR A 98 -14.85 0.91 13.25
C THR A 98 -16.27 0.37 13.30
N TYR A 99 -16.45 -0.88 12.89
CA TYR A 99 -17.77 -1.52 12.94
C TYR A 99 -18.30 -1.67 14.38
N ASP A 100 -17.41 -1.92 15.35
CA ASP A 100 -17.80 -2.00 16.77
C ASP A 100 -18.26 -0.65 17.34
N GLU A 101 -17.69 0.47 16.88
CA GLU A 101 -18.20 1.80 17.20
C GLU A 101 -19.58 2.06 16.56
N LEU A 102 -19.79 1.62 15.31
CA LEU A 102 -21.09 1.72 14.65
C LEU A 102 -22.19 0.92 15.35
N LYS A 103 -21.86 -0.23 15.96
CA LYS A 103 -22.80 -1.02 16.77
C LYS A 103 -23.26 -0.28 18.04
N ARG A 104 -22.48 0.68 18.53
CA ARG A 104 -22.82 1.49 19.72
C ARG A 104 -23.75 2.65 19.41
N LEU A 105 -24.12 2.86 18.14
CA LEU A 105 -25.12 3.87 17.77
C LEU A 105 -26.47 3.59 18.44
N PRO A 106 -27.29 4.62 18.71
CA PRO A 106 -28.64 4.45 19.24
C PRO A 106 -29.45 3.46 18.39
N ALA A 107 -30.25 2.61 19.05
CA ALA A 107 -30.98 1.51 18.40
C ALA A 107 -31.83 1.98 17.21
N TRP A 108 -32.45 3.16 17.32
CA TRP A 108 -33.24 3.75 16.24
C TRP A 108 -32.39 4.11 15.01
N LEU A 109 -31.18 4.66 15.21
CA LEU A 109 -30.27 5.03 14.13
C LEU A 109 -29.71 3.78 13.45
N ASN A 110 -29.36 2.76 14.24
CA ASN A 110 -28.92 1.48 13.70
C ASN A 110 -30.04 0.84 12.85
N HIS A 111 -31.26 0.74 13.39
CA HIS A 111 -32.37 0.05 12.72
C HIS A 111 -32.87 0.78 11.46
N TRP A 112 -33.00 2.11 11.51
CA TRP A 112 -33.62 2.90 10.45
C TRP A 112 -32.63 3.51 9.45
N LEU A 113 -31.34 3.62 9.78
CA LEU A 113 -30.34 4.22 8.89
C LEU A 113 -29.22 3.23 8.53
N LEU A 114 -28.49 2.71 9.51
CA LEU A 114 -27.29 1.90 9.25
C LEU A 114 -27.62 0.56 8.58
N GLN A 115 -28.55 -0.21 9.12
CA GLN A 115 -28.89 -1.53 8.59
C GLN A 115 -29.51 -1.47 7.17
N PRO A 116 -30.47 -0.55 6.89
CA PRO A 116 -30.95 -0.36 5.52
C PRO A 116 -29.84 0.04 4.54
N TYR A 117 -28.94 0.95 4.96
CA TYR A 117 -27.79 1.33 4.14
C TYR A 117 -26.87 0.14 3.86
N LEU A 118 -26.49 -0.63 4.88
CA LEU A 118 -25.64 -1.82 4.73
C LEU A 118 -26.23 -2.84 3.75
N ARG A 119 -27.54 -3.12 3.85
CA ARG A 119 -28.22 -4.03 2.92
C ARG A 119 -28.17 -3.52 1.49
N LEU A 120 -28.45 -2.24 1.28
CA LEU A 120 -28.36 -1.61 -0.04
C LEU A 120 -26.93 -1.64 -0.57
N ALA A 121 -25.97 -1.21 0.25
CA ALA A 121 -24.59 -1.06 -0.15
C ALA A 121 -23.98 -2.40 -0.58
N ARG A 122 -24.15 -3.45 0.23
CA ARG A 122 -23.69 -4.82 -0.08
C ARG A 122 -24.30 -5.36 -1.37
N ALA A 123 -25.55 -5.01 -1.68
CA ALA A 123 -26.21 -5.42 -2.93
C ALA A 123 -25.75 -4.63 -4.17
N VAL A 124 -25.17 -3.43 -3.96
CA VAL A 124 -24.75 -2.50 -5.02
C VAL A 124 -23.28 -2.67 -5.39
N VAL A 125 -22.44 -3.01 -4.42
CA VAL A 125 -21.00 -3.24 -4.65
C VAL A 125 -20.75 -4.58 -5.33
N ARG A 126 -19.57 -4.72 -5.95
CA ARG A 126 -19.18 -5.94 -6.65
C ARG A 126 -18.92 -7.10 -5.70
N VAL A 127 -18.24 -6.82 -4.60
CA VAL A 127 -17.99 -7.74 -3.48
C VAL A 127 -18.42 -7.04 -2.20
N GLU A 128 -19.08 -7.75 -1.29
CA GLU A 128 -19.81 -7.15 -0.16
C GLU A 128 -18.91 -6.38 0.82
N GLU A 129 -17.65 -6.77 0.85
CA GLU A 129 -16.53 -6.16 1.57
C GLU A 129 -16.26 -4.70 1.15
N ASP A 130 -16.62 -4.32 -0.08
CA ASP A 130 -16.38 -3.00 -0.66
C ASP A 130 -17.46 -1.97 -0.33
N THR A 131 -18.28 -2.23 0.70
CA THR A 131 -19.29 -1.28 1.20
C THR A 131 -18.69 0.14 1.39
N VAL A 132 -17.47 0.23 1.92
CA VAL A 132 -16.73 1.49 2.08
C VAL A 132 -16.45 2.22 0.76
N MET A 133 -16.27 1.50 -0.35
CA MET A 133 -16.04 2.11 -1.67
C MET A 133 -17.30 2.84 -2.14
N LEU A 134 -18.48 2.24 -1.94
CA LEU A 134 -19.73 2.93 -2.23
C LEU A 134 -19.92 4.18 -1.36
N THR A 135 -19.57 4.12 -0.07
CA THR A 135 -19.59 5.31 0.81
C THR A 135 -18.75 6.44 0.23
N HIS A 136 -17.54 6.15 -0.24
CA HIS A 136 -16.65 7.14 -0.84
C HIS A 136 -17.22 7.66 -2.17
N LEU A 137 -17.77 6.80 -3.04
CA LEU A 137 -18.42 7.24 -4.29
C LEU A 137 -19.59 8.20 -4.02
N LEU A 138 -20.44 7.89 -3.03
CA LEU A 138 -21.55 8.76 -2.62
C LEU A 138 -21.03 10.08 -2.04
N LEU A 139 -19.96 10.02 -1.25
CA LEU A 139 -19.30 11.22 -0.70
C LEU A 139 -18.82 12.14 -1.83
N TYR A 140 -18.08 11.61 -2.82
CA TYR A 140 -17.56 12.41 -3.93
C TYR A 140 -18.67 12.93 -4.83
N ALA A 141 -19.70 12.11 -5.09
CA ALA A 141 -20.85 12.51 -5.88
C ALA A 141 -21.66 13.65 -5.23
N THR A 142 -21.73 13.69 -3.89
CA THR A 142 -22.51 14.69 -3.15
C THR A 142 -21.70 15.91 -2.68
N THR A 143 -20.36 15.86 -2.78
CA THR A 143 -19.49 16.97 -2.33
C THR A 143 -18.64 17.53 -3.47
N THR A 144 -17.72 16.74 -4.05
CA THR A 144 -16.81 17.16 -5.13
C THR A 144 -17.55 17.72 -6.33
N ILE A 145 -18.54 16.97 -6.86
CA ILE A 145 -19.26 17.37 -8.08
C ILE A 145 -20.09 18.65 -7.86
N PRO A 146 -20.97 18.74 -6.84
CA PRO A 146 -21.73 19.98 -6.60
C PRO A 146 -20.83 21.18 -6.31
N SER A 147 -19.75 20.97 -5.56
CA SER A 147 -18.77 22.03 -5.26
C SER A 147 -18.14 22.58 -6.55
N ALA A 148 -17.70 21.70 -7.47
CA ALA A 148 -17.18 22.11 -8.77
C ALA A 148 -18.25 22.84 -9.62
N LEU A 149 -19.47 22.32 -9.68
CA LEU A 149 -20.57 22.93 -10.44
C LEU A 149 -20.90 24.34 -9.94
N VAL A 150 -20.97 24.56 -8.62
CA VAL A 150 -21.20 25.89 -8.05
C VAL A 150 -20.09 26.87 -8.45
N MET A 151 -18.83 26.43 -8.51
CA MET A 151 -17.72 27.28 -8.94
C MET A 151 -17.80 27.69 -10.41
N PHE A 152 -18.26 26.78 -11.29
CA PHE A 152 -18.38 27.05 -12.73
C PHE A 152 -19.67 27.79 -13.11
N LEU A 153 -20.80 27.48 -12.47
CA LEU A 153 -22.11 27.97 -12.88
C LEU A 153 -22.54 29.27 -12.18
N TRP A 154 -22.12 29.50 -10.93
CA TRP A 154 -22.62 30.63 -10.15
C TRP A 154 -21.58 31.71 -9.92
N ARG A 155 -20.60 31.45 -9.05
CA ARG A 155 -19.50 32.42 -8.80
C ARG A 155 -18.27 31.70 -8.30
N ALA A 156 -17.18 31.81 -9.06
CA ALA A 156 -15.86 31.35 -8.64
C ALA A 156 -15.31 32.24 -7.51
N ASN A 157 -15.68 31.92 -6.27
CA ASN A 157 -15.13 32.53 -5.06
C ASN A 157 -13.77 31.89 -4.71
N THR A 158 -12.78 32.69 -4.32
CA THR A 158 -11.45 32.19 -3.95
C THR A 158 -11.52 31.34 -2.68
N TRP A 159 -12.32 31.74 -1.69
CA TRP A 159 -12.49 30.98 -0.45
C TRP A 159 -13.12 29.61 -0.69
N HIS A 160 -14.16 29.56 -1.53
CA HIS A 160 -14.73 28.28 -1.98
C HIS A 160 -13.68 27.46 -2.72
N GLY A 161 -12.87 28.07 -3.60
CA GLY A 161 -11.76 27.39 -4.26
C GLY A 161 -10.75 26.76 -3.28
N PHE A 162 -10.35 27.47 -2.23
CA PHE A 162 -9.46 26.91 -1.20
C PHE A 162 -10.11 25.78 -0.40
N LEU A 163 -11.37 25.92 0.00
CA LEU A 163 -12.10 24.86 0.70
C LEU A 163 -12.29 23.63 -0.20
N HIS A 164 -12.56 23.83 -1.49
CA HIS A 164 -12.62 22.77 -2.49
C HIS A 164 -11.26 22.07 -2.61
N ALA A 165 -10.17 22.82 -2.77
CA ALA A 165 -8.83 22.26 -2.87
C ALA A 165 -8.41 21.47 -1.62
N LEU A 166 -8.74 21.97 -0.42
CA LEU A 166 -8.48 21.26 0.84
C LEU A 166 -9.29 19.95 0.92
N MET A 167 -10.56 19.99 0.56
CA MET A 167 -11.41 18.79 0.49
C MET A 167 -10.83 17.77 -0.50
N GLN A 168 -10.41 18.20 -1.69
CA GLN A 168 -9.79 17.31 -2.68
C GLN A 168 -8.47 16.72 -2.18
N LEU A 169 -7.65 17.49 -1.45
CA LEU A 169 -6.43 16.98 -0.83
C LEU A 169 -6.71 15.85 0.17
N LEU A 170 -7.74 16.00 1.00
CA LEU A 170 -8.17 14.97 1.96
C LEU A 170 -8.74 13.73 1.27
N TYR A 171 -9.35 13.89 0.10
CA TYR A 171 -9.91 12.79 -0.68
C TYR A 171 -8.91 12.09 -1.61
N ALA A 172 -7.78 12.74 -1.92
CA ALA A 172 -6.82 12.28 -2.92
C ALA A 172 -6.29 10.86 -2.67
N GLY A 173 -5.87 10.56 -1.43
CA GLY A 173 -5.37 9.23 -1.04
C GLY A 173 -6.46 8.17 -1.19
N PRO A 174 -7.54 8.21 -0.39
CA PRO A 174 -8.62 7.23 -0.48
C PRO A 174 -9.19 7.09 -1.90
N TYR A 175 -9.37 8.18 -2.64
CA TYR A 175 -9.86 8.10 -4.02
C TYR A 175 -8.88 7.36 -4.94
N THR A 176 -7.59 7.65 -4.85
CA THR A 176 -6.57 7.00 -5.68
C THR A 176 -6.52 5.52 -5.41
N LEU A 177 -6.66 5.10 -4.15
CA LEU A 177 -6.66 3.68 -3.80
C LEU A 177 -8.00 2.99 -4.07
N LEU A 178 -9.13 3.70 -4.04
CA LEU A 178 -10.39 3.19 -4.62
C LEU A 178 -10.20 2.91 -6.11
N MET A 179 -9.59 3.85 -6.84
CA MET A 179 -9.29 3.66 -8.26
C MET A 179 -8.27 2.54 -8.50
N HIS A 180 -7.31 2.34 -7.59
CA HIS A 180 -6.38 1.21 -7.63
C HIS A 180 -7.14 -0.13 -7.55
N GLN A 181 -8.09 -0.25 -6.62
CA GLN A 181 -8.96 -1.43 -6.54
C GLN A 181 -9.83 -1.59 -7.80
N HIS A 182 -10.39 -0.49 -8.32
CA HIS A 182 -11.21 -0.50 -9.54
C HIS A 182 -10.45 -1.04 -10.75
N ILE A 183 -9.23 -0.56 -10.99
CA ILE A 183 -8.46 -0.91 -12.18
C ILE A 183 -7.85 -2.32 -12.15
N HIS A 184 -7.57 -2.85 -10.95
CA HIS A 184 -7.12 -4.24 -10.78
C HIS A 184 -8.31 -5.22 -10.77
N GLY A 185 -9.38 -4.91 -10.03
CA GLY A 185 -10.57 -5.75 -9.88
C GLY A 185 -11.55 -5.71 -11.05
N GLY A 186 -11.36 -4.79 -12.00
CA GLY A 186 -12.25 -4.61 -13.16
C GLY A 186 -13.60 -4.02 -12.77
N GLY A 187 -13.61 -3.12 -11.79
CA GLY A 187 -14.80 -2.46 -11.26
C GLY A 187 -14.99 -2.62 -9.74
N VAL A 188 -15.79 -1.73 -9.13
CA VAL A 188 -16.14 -1.80 -7.69
C VAL A 188 -17.65 -1.96 -7.46
N LEU A 189 -18.48 -1.69 -8.47
CA LEU A 189 -19.92 -1.90 -8.41
C LEU A 189 -20.33 -3.22 -9.06
N HIS A 190 -21.50 -3.71 -8.64
CA HIS A 190 -22.11 -4.94 -9.14
C HIS A 190 -22.29 -4.88 -10.66
N PRO A 191 -22.14 -6.00 -11.41
CA PRO A 191 -22.25 -6.01 -12.88
C PRO A 191 -23.53 -5.43 -13.47
N ARG A 192 -24.65 -5.45 -12.72
CA ARG A 192 -25.92 -4.79 -13.11
C ARG A 192 -25.79 -3.26 -13.24
N LEU A 193 -24.81 -2.68 -12.57
CA LEU A 193 -24.46 -1.26 -12.61
C LEU A 193 -23.18 -1.00 -13.42
N ALA A 194 -22.77 -1.93 -14.29
CA ALA A 194 -21.53 -1.82 -15.07
C ALA A 194 -21.41 -0.51 -15.86
N VAL A 195 -22.53 0.04 -16.35
CA VAL A 195 -22.55 1.34 -17.03
C VAL A 195 -22.12 2.46 -16.07
N VAL A 196 -22.67 2.50 -14.86
CA VAL A 196 -22.30 3.48 -13.82
C VAL A 196 -20.84 3.28 -13.42
N ASP A 197 -20.44 2.03 -13.17
CA ASP A 197 -19.09 1.64 -12.79
C ASP A 197 -18.04 2.04 -13.84
N THR A 198 -18.40 1.95 -15.11
CA THR A 198 -17.53 2.34 -16.23
C THR A 198 -17.45 3.85 -16.37
N ILE A 199 -18.55 4.57 -16.15
CA ILE A 199 -18.64 6.01 -16.43
C ILE A 199 -18.06 6.86 -15.30
N PHE A 200 -18.28 6.49 -14.02
CA PHE A 200 -17.91 7.36 -12.91
C PHE A 200 -16.43 7.80 -12.94
N PRO A 201 -15.43 6.96 -13.28
CA PRO A 201 -14.03 7.40 -13.31
C PRO A 201 -13.79 8.49 -14.36
N TYR A 202 -14.54 8.50 -15.47
CA TYR A 202 -14.42 9.56 -16.49
C TYR A 202 -14.96 10.91 -16.03
N ILE A 203 -15.73 10.92 -14.94
CA ILE A 203 -16.21 12.15 -14.31
C ILE A 203 -15.27 12.51 -13.15
N THR A 204 -14.99 11.56 -12.26
CA THR A 204 -14.31 11.82 -10.99
C THR A 204 -12.79 11.93 -11.10
N ASN A 205 -12.15 11.27 -12.08
CA ASN A 205 -10.69 11.27 -12.19
C ASN A 205 -10.13 12.69 -12.36
N LEU A 206 -10.74 13.48 -13.24
CA LEU A 206 -10.26 14.83 -13.52
C LEU A 206 -10.32 15.73 -12.28
N PHE A 207 -11.38 15.62 -11.48
CA PHE A 207 -11.51 16.39 -10.24
C PHE A 207 -10.45 16.01 -9.21
N MET A 208 -10.03 14.74 -9.22
CA MET A 208 -9.04 14.19 -8.28
C MET A 208 -7.60 14.28 -8.81
N GLY A 209 -7.37 14.99 -9.91
CA GLY A 209 -6.03 15.21 -10.46
C GLY A 209 -5.48 14.05 -11.29
N HIS A 210 -6.29 13.03 -11.56
CA HIS A 210 -5.96 11.99 -12.52
C HIS A 210 -6.34 12.44 -13.93
N THR A 211 -5.51 12.10 -14.92
CA THR A 211 -5.90 12.11 -16.32
C THR A 211 -6.70 10.84 -16.63
N HIS A 212 -7.57 10.90 -17.64
CA HIS A 212 -8.43 9.77 -17.99
C HIS A 212 -7.61 8.50 -18.26
N ASN A 213 -7.93 7.38 -17.62
CA ASN A 213 -7.30 6.06 -17.83
C ASN A 213 -5.77 5.98 -17.72
N SER A 214 -5.04 7.07 -17.54
CA SER A 214 -3.58 7.06 -17.51
C SER A 214 -3.06 6.30 -16.30
N TYR A 215 -3.77 6.36 -15.17
CA TYR A 215 -3.43 5.55 -14.01
C TYR A 215 -3.48 4.04 -14.31
N TYR A 216 -4.49 3.57 -15.06
CA TYR A 216 -4.54 2.18 -15.52
C TYR A 216 -3.36 1.81 -16.43
N TYR A 217 -3.06 2.65 -17.42
CA TYR A 217 -1.97 2.35 -18.35
C TYR A 217 -0.61 2.40 -17.68
N HIS A 218 -0.39 3.38 -16.79
CA HIS A 218 0.86 3.53 -16.07
C HIS A 218 1.02 2.44 -15.01
N HIS A 219 0.03 2.25 -14.14
CA HIS A 219 0.13 1.31 -13.03
C HIS A 219 0.08 -0.14 -13.51
N VAL A 220 -1.03 -0.53 -14.15
CA VAL A 220 -1.32 -1.95 -14.47
C VAL A 220 -0.55 -2.41 -15.70
N LYS A 221 -0.50 -1.59 -16.77
CA LYS A 221 0.06 -2.02 -18.06
C LYS A 221 1.55 -1.74 -18.22
N HIS A 222 2.16 -1.01 -17.28
CA HIS A 222 3.55 -0.59 -17.32
C HIS A 222 4.28 -0.91 -16.00
N HIS A 223 3.96 -0.26 -14.88
CA HIS A 223 4.67 -0.41 -13.61
C HIS A 223 4.64 -1.84 -13.08
N HIS A 224 3.47 -2.49 -13.01
CA HIS A 224 3.36 -3.90 -12.61
C HIS A 224 4.07 -4.87 -13.54
N VAL A 225 4.21 -4.52 -14.82
CA VAL A 225 4.91 -5.35 -15.81
C VAL A 225 6.42 -5.26 -15.64
N GLU A 226 6.93 -4.08 -15.26
CA GLU A 226 8.36 -3.83 -15.13
C GLU A 226 8.85 -3.99 -13.67
N GLY A 227 7.98 -3.97 -12.67
CA GLY A 227 8.27 -4.30 -11.27
C GLY A 227 9.31 -3.39 -10.62
N ASN A 228 9.22 -2.07 -10.85
CA ASN A 228 10.28 -1.09 -10.48
C ASN A 228 11.66 -1.38 -11.12
N GLY A 229 11.73 -2.29 -12.10
CA GLY A 229 12.93 -2.64 -12.84
C GLY A 229 13.42 -1.50 -13.74
N PRO A 230 14.56 -1.68 -14.43
CA PRO A 230 15.23 -0.60 -15.17
C PRO A 230 14.44 -0.05 -16.36
N ASN A 231 13.41 -0.74 -16.84
CA ASN A 231 12.55 -0.22 -17.92
C ASN A 231 11.28 0.47 -17.38
N ASP A 232 11.06 0.45 -16.07
CA ASP A 232 9.97 1.20 -15.46
C ASP A 232 10.27 2.70 -15.52
N LEU A 233 9.38 3.46 -16.18
CA LEU A 233 9.41 4.93 -16.25
C LEU A 233 9.34 5.61 -14.87
N SER A 234 8.84 4.91 -13.86
CA SER A 234 8.83 5.32 -12.45
C SER A 234 9.86 4.57 -11.59
N SER A 235 10.86 3.95 -12.20
CA SER A 235 11.92 3.24 -11.48
C SER A 235 12.72 4.17 -10.57
N THR A 236 12.98 3.72 -9.35
CA THR A 236 13.86 4.41 -8.40
C THR A 236 15.33 3.98 -8.50
N LEU A 237 15.63 2.89 -9.22
CA LEU A 237 16.93 2.18 -9.15
C LEU A 237 18.13 3.05 -9.55
N ARG A 238 17.96 3.94 -10.53
CA ARG A 238 19.04 4.81 -11.03
C ARG A 238 19.32 6.02 -10.14
N TYR A 239 18.50 6.20 -9.11
CA TYR A 239 18.59 7.35 -8.23
C TYR A 239 19.26 6.98 -6.91
N GLN A 240 20.00 7.93 -6.34
CA GLN A 240 20.43 7.86 -4.96
C GLN A 240 19.20 8.21 -4.11
N ARG A 241 18.64 7.22 -3.42
CA ARG A 241 17.27 7.28 -2.90
C ARG A 241 17.08 8.07 -1.60
N ASP A 242 18.18 8.59 -1.07
CA ASP A 242 18.22 9.53 0.06
C ASP A 242 18.79 10.91 -0.35
N SER A 243 18.84 11.21 -1.65
CA SER A 243 19.31 12.49 -2.19
C SER A 243 18.14 13.38 -2.62
N PRO A 244 17.94 14.56 -1.99
CA PRO A 244 16.91 15.52 -2.40
C PRO A 244 17.01 15.96 -3.86
N ALA A 245 18.24 16.08 -4.39
CA ALA A 245 18.45 16.46 -5.79
C ALA A 245 17.98 15.37 -6.76
N HIS A 246 18.26 14.10 -6.45
CA HIS A 246 17.80 12.97 -7.26
C HIS A 246 16.28 12.81 -7.18
N PHE A 247 15.70 13.00 -5.99
CA PHE A 247 14.26 13.01 -5.82
C PHE A 247 13.59 14.13 -6.63
N ALA A 248 14.13 15.35 -6.59
CA ALA A 248 13.62 16.46 -7.39
C ALA A 248 13.70 16.16 -8.90
N ALA A 249 14.81 15.58 -9.37
CA ALA A 249 14.96 15.17 -10.77
C ALA A 249 13.95 14.07 -11.17
N TYR A 250 13.72 13.10 -10.29
CA TYR A 250 12.73 12.04 -10.46
C TYR A 250 11.30 12.60 -10.59
N VAL A 251 10.89 13.46 -9.65
CA VAL A 251 9.57 14.12 -9.66
C VAL A 251 9.41 15.03 -10.89
N ALA A 252 10.42 15.84 -11.21
CA ALA A 252 10.38 16.76 -12.34
C ALA A 252 10.24 16.02 -13.68
N ARG A 253 10.99 14.92 -13.87
CA ARG A 253 10.87 14.06 -15.05
C ARG A 253 9.45 13.56 -15.22
N PHE A 254 8.86 13.00 -14.15
CA PHE A 254 7.50 12.47 -14.21
C PHE A 254 6.48 13.56 -14.56
N ILE A 255 6.51 14.69 -13.87
CA ILE A 255 5.56 15.79 -14.10
C ILE A 255 5.62 16.29 -15.55
N LEU A 256 6.83 16.46 -16.09
CA LEU A 256 7.05 17.11 -17.38
C LEU A 256 6.94 16.14 -18.57
N LEU A 257 7.37 14.89 -18.43
CA LEU A 257 7.61 14.00 -19.56
C LEU A 257 6.67 12.79 -19.62
N ILE A 258 5.98 12.41 -18.54
CA ILE A 258 5.25 11.12 -18.51
C ILE A 258 4.16 11.00 -19.58
N TRP A 259 3.48 12.11 -19.88
CA TRP A 259 2.42 12.16 -20.90
C TRP A 259 2.92 11.79 -22.31
N PHE A 260 4.22 11.93 -22.54
CA PHE A 260 4.90 11.57 -23.78
C PHE A 260 5.67 10.24 -23.65
N GLU A 261 6.41 10.04 -22.55
CA GLU A 261 7.24 8.84 -22.35
C GLU A 261 6.41 7.56 -22.28
N LEU A 262 5.22 7.59 -21.66
CA LEU A 262 4.39 6.40 -21.50
C LEU A 262 3.81 5.87 -22.83
N PRO A 263 3.18 6.69 -23.69
CA PRO A 263 2.81 6.25 -25.05
C PRO A 263 4.02 5.76 -25.87
N LEU A 264 5.15 6.47 -25.78
CA LEU A 264 6.37 6.12 -26.52
C LEU A 264 6.95 4.79 -26.06
N TYR A 265 6.93 4.50 -24.76
CA TYR A 265 7.30 3.20 -24.20
C TYR A 265 6.47 2.08 -24.84
N PHE A 266 5.15 2.22 -24.89
CA PHE A 266 4.29 1.20 -25.51
C PHE A 266 4.55 1.04 -27.01
N ALA A 267 4.78 2.14 -27.72
CA ALA A 267 5.12 2.11 -29.16
C ALA A 267 6.43 1.36 -29.41
N ARG A 268 7.48 1.65 -28.63
CA ARG A 268 8.79 0.97 -28.71
C ARG A 268 8.71 -0.52 -28.41
N ARG A 269 7.73 -0.95 -27.61
CA ARG A 269 7.43 -2.36 -27.31
C ARG A 269 6.48 -3.00 -28.34
N GLY A 270 6.14 -2.32 -29.44
CA GLY A 270 5.24 -2.81 -30.48
C GLY A 270 3.75 -2.82 -30.10
N ARG A 271 3.38 -2.25 -28.94
CA ARG A 271 1.99 -2.21 -28.44
C ARG A 271 1.24 -0.96 -28.94
N TRP A 272 1.17 -0.79 -30.26
CA TRP A 272 0.66 0.42 -30.92
C TRP A 272 -0.76 0.84 -30.49
N THR A 273 -1.67 -0.11 -30.33
CA THR A 273 -3.05 0.19 -29.86
C THR A 273 -3.06 0.75 -28.44
N VAL A 274 -2.20 0.23 -27.56
CA VAL A 274 -2.09 0.73 -26.17
C VAL A 274 -1.46 2.12 -26.18
N ALA A 275 -0.40 2.31 -26.96
CA ALA A 275 0.24 3.62 -27.14
C ALA A 275 -0.76 4.69 -27.62
N ALA A 276 -1.55 4.38 -28.65
CA ALA A 276 -2.57 5.29 -29.19
C ALA A 276 -3.66 5.62 -28.16
N LYS A 277 -4.13 4.64 -27.39
CA LYS A 277 -5.11 4.86 -26.32
C LYS A 277 -4.53 5.74 -25.20
N THR A 278 -3.33 5.47 -24.73
CA THR A 278 -2.68 6.29 -23.70
C THR A 278 -2.50 7.73 -24.18
N ALA A 279 -1.99 7.94 -25.41
CA ALA A 279 -1.83 9.27 -25.98
C ALA A 279 -3.18 9.99 -26.12
N PHE A 280 -4.21 9.31 -26.61
CA PHE A 280 -5.55 9.87 -26.74
C PHE A 280 -6.08 10.37 -25.40
N TRP A 281 -5.98 9.57 -24.34
CA TRP A 281 -6.53 9.95 -23.04
C TRP A 281 -5.76 11.06 -22.33
N GLU A 282 -4.43 11.10 -22.44
CA GLU A 282 -3.62 12.22 -21.95
C GLU A 282 -3.99 13.52 -22.68
N LEU A 283 -3.96 13.50 -24.01
CA LEU A 283 -4.21 14.69 -24.83
C LEU A 283 -5.66 15.19 -24.71
N SER A 284 -6.63 14.29 -24.61
CA SER A 284 -8.03 14.67 -24.41
C SER A 284 -8.28 15.27 -23.01
N SER A 285 -7.57 14.80 -21.99
CA SER A 285 -7.61 15.39 -20.65
C SER A 285 -7.04 16.82 -20.66
N TYR A 286 -5.90 17.04 -21.32
CA TYR A 286 -5.35 18.39 -21.49
C TYR A 286 -6.24 19.31 -22.32
N ALA A 287 -6.82 18.81 -23.41
CA ALA A 287 -7.80 19.56 -24.19
C ALA A 287 -9.01 19.98 -23.34
N THR A 288 -9.47 19.09 -22.46
CA THR A 288 -10.55 19.38 -21.50
C THR A 288 -10.14 20.50 -20.55
N TYR A 289 -8.95 20.45 -19.96
CA TYR A 289 -8.47 21.50 -19.07
C TYR A 289 -8.38 22.86 -19.78
N VAL A 290 -7.86 22.88 -21.01
CA VAL A 290 -7.78 24.11 -21.81
C VAL A 290 -9.17 24.65 -22.15
N ALA A 291 -10.12 23.78 -22.51
CA ALA A 291 -11.50 24.18 -22.79
C ALA A 291 -12.17 24.77 -21.54
N MET A 292 -12.06 24.10 -20.39
CA MET A 292 -12.63 24.58 -19.13
C MET A 292 -11.97 25.87 -18.65
N TYR A 293 -10.66 26.04 -18.88
CA TYR A 293 -9.94 27.26 -18.55
C TYR A 293 -10.48 28.48 -19.32
N ARG A 294 -10.87 28.29 -20.59
CA ARG A 294 -11.52 29.33 -21.40
C ARG A 294 -12.92 29.68 -20.92
N VAL A 295 -13.63 28.74 -20.30
CA VAL A 295 -14.94 29.00 -19.68
C VAL A 295 -14.77 29.78 -18.38
N ASN A 296 -13.91 29.29 -17.48
CA ASN A 296 -13.62 29.96 -16.22
C ASN A 296 -12.23 29.53 -15.72
N ALA A 297 -11.24 30.42 -15.91
CA ALA A 297 -9.86 30.18 -15.53
C ALA A 297 -9.71 29.90 -14.03
N LYS A 298 -10.39 30.69 -13.19
CA LYS A 298 -10.27 30.58 -11.74
C LYS A 298 -10.84 29.27 -11.21
N ALA A 299 -12.04 28.88 -11.65
CA ALA A 299 -12.63 27.60 -11.28
C ALA A 299 -11.76 26.44 -11.76
N THR A 300 -11.25 26.52 -13.00
CA THR A 300 -10.36 25.49 -13.57
C THR A 300 -9.07 25.31 -12.78
N CYS A 301 -8.47 26.39 -12.28
CA CYS A 301 -7.28 26.30 -11.44
C CYS A 301 -7.53 25.45 -10.18
N PHE A 302 -8.61 25.71 -9.44
CA PHE A 302 -8.91 25.00 -8.19
C PHE A 302 -9.47 23.59 -8.41
N VAL A 303 -10.31 23.41 -9.43
CA VAL A 303 -11.04 22.15 -9.66
C VAL A 303 -10.21 21.13 -10.44
N PHE A 304 -9.30 21.56 -11.31
CA PHE A 304 -8.56 20.66 -12.20
C PHE A 304 -7.04 20.79 -12.10
N LEU A 305 -6.49 22.00 -12.30
CA LEU A 305 -5.03 22.16 -12.43
C LEU A 305 -4.28 21.93 -11.12
N TRP A 306 -4.82 22.44 -10.00
CA TRP A 306 -4.24 22.24 -8.69
C TRP A 306 -4.28 20.77 -8.26
N PRO A 307 -5.42 20.06 -8.33
CA PRO A 307 -5.45 18.61 -8.15
C PRO A 307 -4.47 17.86 -9.07
N LEU A 308 -4.38 18.21 -10.36
CA LEU A 308 -3.48 17.55 -11.31
C LEU A 308 -2.01 17.61 -10.86
N VAL A 309 -1.54 18.81 -10.51
CA VAL A 309 -0.14 18.99 -10.08
C VAL A 309 0.10 18.28 -8.75
N LEU A 310 -0.79 18.44 -7.78
CA LEU A 310 -0.67 17.80 -6.47
C LEU A 310 -0.68 16.28 -6.58
N MET A 311 -1.59 15.71 -7.37
CA MET A 311 -1.71 14.26 -7.55
C MET A 311 -0.45 13.68 -8.18
N ARG A 312 0.12 14.33 -9.21
CA ARG A 312 1.40 13.89 -9.80
C ARG A 312 2.55 13.91 -8.81
N ILE A 313 2.65 14.96 -7.98
CA ILE A 313 3.66 15.02 -6.92
C ILE A 313 3.42 13.92 -5.90
N ALA A 314 2.19 13.79 -5.39
CA ALA A 314 1.83 12.82 -4.36
C ALA A 314 2.09 11.38 -4.79
N MET A 315 1.71 11.00 -6.02
CA MET A 315 2.00 9.67 -6.56
C MET A 315 3.50 9.39 -6.66
N MET A 316 4.31 10.39 -7.01
CA MET A 316 5.76 10.21 -7.08
C MET A 316 6.41 10.14 -5.70
N VAL A 317 5.91 10.89 -4.73
CA VAL A 317 6.36 10.76 -3.33
C VAL A 317 5.98 9.40 -2.77
N GLY A 318 4.76 8.91 -3.04
CA GLY A 318 4.30 7.58 -2.64
C GLY A 318 5.11 6.46 -3.27
N ASN A 319 5.29 6.47 -4.59
CA ASN A 319 6.11 5.48 -5.30
C ASN A 319 7.56 5.47 -4.81
N TRP A 320 8.13 6.65 -4.54
CA TRP A 320 9.46 6.73 -3.94
C TRP A 320 9.49 6.06 -2.57
N GLY A 321 8.52 6.34 -1.70
CA GLY A 321 8.44 5.70 -0.39
C GLY A 321 8.28 4.17 -0.47
N GLN A 322 7.50 3.70 -1.44
CA GLN A 322 7.26 2.28 -1.71
C GLN A 322 8.52 1.54 -2.20
N HIS A 323 9.39 2.23 -2.95
CA HIS A 323 10.50 1.62 -3.70
C HIS A 323 11.87 2.28 -3.44
N ALA A 324 12.06 3.02 -2.36
CA ALA A 324 13.34 3.66 -2.06
C ALA A 324 14.36 2.73 -1.40
N LEU A 325 13.89 1.68 -0.73
CA LEU A 325 14.69 0.74 0.04
C LEU A 325 14.81 -0.60 -0.71
N VAL A 326 15.43 -0.56 -1.89
CA VAL A 326 15.62 -1.75 -2.73
C VAL A 326 16.91 -2.44 -2.34
N ASP A 327 16.80 -3.72 -2.06
CA ASP A 327 17.95 -4.57 -1.79
C ASP A 327 18.93 -4.60 -2.95
N HIS A 328 20.22 -4.42 -2.64
CA HIS A 328 21.24 -4.34 -3.66
C HIS A 328 21.56 -5.70 -4.29
N ASP A 329 21.38 -6.81 -3.56
CA ASP A 329 21.75 -8.15 -3.99
C ASP A 329 20.67 -8.76 -4.91
N GLU A 330 19.41 -8.70 -4.48
CA GLU A 330 18.25 -9.25 -5.21
C GLU A 330 17.18 -8.20 -5.53
N PRO A 331 17.49 -7.17 -6.34
CA PRO A 331 16.59 -6.04 -6.61
C PRO A 331 15.36 -6.39 -7.47
N ASN A 332 15.29 -7.61 -8.01
CA ASN A 332 14.20 -8.11 -8.84
C ASN A 332 13.17 -8.95 -8.06
N SER A 333 13.42 -9.23 -6.77
CA SER A 333 12.46 -9.93 -5.91
C SER A 333 11.45 -8.93 -5.36
N ASP A 334 10.16 -9.21 -5.51
CA ASP A 334 9.08 -8.34 -4.99
C ASP A 334 9.19 -8.16 -3.46
N PHE A 335 9.72 -9.16 -2.73
CA PHE A 335 9.98 -9.07 -1.29
C PHE A 335 11.07 -8.07 -0.91
N ARG A 336 11.99 -7.78 -1.85
CA ARG A 336 13.23 -7.02 -1.62
C ARG A 336 13.29 -5.73 -2.43
N SER A 337 12.39 -5.55 -3.39
CA SER A 337 12.23 -4.33 -4.21
C SER A 337 11.12 -3.41 -3.70
N SER A 338 10.35 -3.84 -2.70
CA SER A 338 9.24 -3.12 -2.08
C SER A 338 9.24 -3.32 -0.56
N ILE A 339 8.40 -2.57 0.15
CA ILE A 339 8.29 -2.65 1.62
C ILE A 339 6.83 -2.76 2.07
N THR A 340 6.64 -3.28 3.28
CA THR A 340 5.33 -3.33 3.96
C THR A 340 5.30 -2.33 5.12
N LEU A 341 4.23 -1.55 5.23
CA LEU A 341 3.94 -0.61 6.31
C LEU A 341 2.66 -1.06 7.04
N ILE A 342 2.76 -1.18 8.36
CA ILE A 342 1.64 -1.43 9.26
C ILE A 342 1.36 -0.10 9.98
N ASP A 343 0.56 0.75 9.35
CA ASP A 343 0.29 2.11 9.79
C ASP A 343 -1.16 2.55 9.56
N VAL A 344 -1.55 3.67 10.17
CA VAL A 344 -2.93 4.18 10.10
C VAL A 344 -3.24 4.83 8.75
N PRO A 345 -2.51 5.87 8.28
CA PRO A 345 -2.78 6.47 6.97
C PRO A 345 -2.93 5.47 5.82
N SER A 346 -1.96 4.58 5.63
CA SER A 346 -1.91 3.70 4.46
C SER A 346 -2.95 2.58 4.55
N ASN A 347 -3.19 2.02 5.74
CA ASN A 347 -4.06 0.85 5.84
C ASN A 347 -5.51 1.18 6.12
N ARG A 348 -5.76 2.13 7.03
CA ARG A 348 -7.13 2.51 7.42
C ARG A 348 -7.82 3.38 6.37
N HIS A 349 -7.12 4.38 5.84
CA HIS A 349 -7.71 5.36 4.93
C HIS A 349 -7.48 5.01 3.45
N CYS A 350 -6.41 4.29 3.15
CA CYS A 350 -6.00 3.95 1.79
C CYS A 350 -6.11 2.45 1.50
N PHE A 351 -7.04 1.75 2.16
CA PHE A 351 -7.39 0.35 1.84
C PHE A 351 -6.18 -0.60 1.83
N ASN A 352 -5.46 -0.69 2.95
CA ASN A 352 -4.31 -1.59 3.10
C ASN A 352 -3.17 -1.39 2.06
N ASP A 353 -3.01 -0.18 1.52
CA ASP A 353 -1.93 0.17 0.60
C ASP A 353 -0.54 -0.01 1.23
N GLY A 354 -0.43 0.07 2.56
CA GLY A 354 0.81 -0.22 3.28
C GLY A 354 1.34 -1.64 3.03
N TYR A 355 0.50 -2.59 2.61
CA TYR A 355 0.94 -3.92 2.23
C TYR A 355 1.42 -4.01 0.77
N HIS A 356 2.24 -3.05 0.33
CA HIS A 356 2.68 -2.94 -1.06
C HIS A 356 3.46 -4.16 -1.57
N THR A 357 4.29 -4.80 -0.71
CA THR A 357 4.91 -6.09 -1.05
C THR A 357 3.88 -7.17 -1.36
N SER A 358 2.84 -7.26 -0.53
CA SER A 358 1.72 -8.19 -0.77
C SER A 358 1.06 -7.86 -2.11
N HIS A 359 0.82 -6.58 -2.40
CA HIS A 359 0.24 -6.11 -3.66
C HIS A 359 1.07 -6.53 -4.89
N HIS A 360 2.39 -6.35 -4.90
CA HIS A 360 3.23 -6.80 -6.01
C HIS A 360 3.18 -8.31 -6.24
N LEU A 361 3.17 -9.10 -5.15
CA LEU A 361 3.09 -10.56 -5.24
C LEU A 361 1.76 -11.07 -5.82
N ASN A 362 0.66 -10.32 -5.64
CA ASN A 362 -0.61 -10.60 -6.29
C ASN A 362 -1.43 -9.31 -6.45
N PRO A 363 -1.34 -8.65 -7.63
CA PRO A 363 -2.00 -7.37 -7.87
C PRO A 363 -3.54 -7.45 -7.88
N LEU A 364 -4.10 -8.65 -8.00
CA LEU A 364 -5.56 -8.90 -7.97
C LEU A 364 -6.07 -9.22 -6.56
N ARG A 365 -5.20 -9.23 -5.55
CA ARG A 365 -5.62 -9.51 -4.17
C ARG A 365 -6.55 -8.39 -3.69
N HIS A 366 -7.69 -8.79 -3.13
CA HIS A 366 -8.60 -7.83 -2.49
C HIS A 366 -7.91 -7.16 -1.31
N TRP A 367 -8.12 -5.85 -1.15
CA TRP A 367 -7.41 -5.06 -0.15
C TRP A 367 -7.54 -5.60 1.29
N ARG A 368 -8.67 -6.19 1.66
CA ARG A 368 -8.86 -6.75 3.01
C ARG A 368 -8.04 -8.02 3.28
N GLU A 369 -7.59 -8.70 2.24
CA GLU A 369 -6.86 -9.96 2.34
C GLU A 369 -5.36 -9.78 2.57
N HIS A 370 -4.82 -8.55 2.45
CA HIS A 370 -3.40 -8.31 2.61
C HIS A 370 -2.82 -8.74 3.98
N PRO A 371 -3.46 -8.43 5.13
CA PRO A 371 -2.95 -8.88 6.43
C PRO A 371 -2.94 -10.41 6.57
N VAL A 372 -3.98 -11.09 6.06
CA VAL A 372 -4.06 -12.57 6.07
C VAL A 372 -2.97 -13.17 5.19
N ALA A 373 -2.76 -12.61 4.00
CA ALA A 373 -1.71 -13.05 3.08
C ALA A 373 -0.31 -12.82 3.66
N PHE A 374 -0.09 -11.71 4.36
CA PHE A 374 1.15 -11.45 5.08
C PHE A 374 1.42 -12.54 6.13
N LEU A 375 0.46 -12.86 6.98
CA LEU A 375 0.62 -13.90 8.02
C LEU A 375 0.92 -15.27 7.40
N LYS A 376 0.20 -15.65 6.34
CA LYS A 376 0.45 -16.90 5.60
C LYS A 376 1.86 -16.95 5.01
N ALA A 377 2.39 -15.81 4.59
CA ALA A 377 3.72 -15.67 4.00
C ALA A 377 4.82 -15.25 5.00
N LYS A 378 4.53 -15.17 6.31
CA LYS A 378 5.45 -14.59 7.31
C LYS A 378 6.83 -15.27 7.32
N ALA A 379 6.86 -16.59 7.15
CA ALA A 379 8.11 -17.35 7.03
C ALA A 379 8.90 -16.99 5.76
N THR A 380 8.22 -16.73 4.64
CA THR A 380 8.84 -16.28 3.39
C THR A 380 9.36 -14.85 3.52
N TYR A 381 8.61 -13.95 4.16
CA TYR A 381 9.08 -12.59 4.48
C TYR A 381 10.39 -12.64 5.29
N ALA A 382 10.46 -13.52 6.29
CA ALA A 382 11.67 -13.74 7.07
C ALA A 382 12.84 -14.26 6.22
N ALA A 383 12.59 -15.30 5.41
CA ALA A 383 13.62 -15.94 4.58
C ALA A 383 14.15 -15.03 3.47
N GLN A 384 13.30 -14.16 2.91
CA GLN A 384 13.64 -13.20 1.87
C GLN A 384 14.16 -11.87 2.44
N GLN A 385 14.29 -11.75 3.77
CA GLN A 385 14.75 -10.53 4.44
C GLN A 385 13.91 -9.29 4.07
N ALA A 386 12.62 -9.47 3.85
CA ALA A 386 11.70 -8.39 3.48
C ALA A 386 11.66 -7.30 4.56
N LEU A 387 11.48 -6.05 4.15
CA LEU A 387 11.40 -4.91 5.06
C LEU A 387 9.95 -4.62 5.47
N VAL A 388 9.72 -4.60 6.78
CA VAL A 388 8.43 -4.28 7.39
C VAL A 388 8.62 -3.11 8.34
N PHE A 389 7.70 -2.16 8.33
CA PHE A 389 7.71 -1.01 9.24
C PHE A 389 6.37 -0.84 9.94
N HIS A 390 6.40 -0.10 11.04
CA HIS A 390 5.22 0.34 11.77
C HIS A 390 5.32 1.84 12.06
N ASN A 391 4.17 2.48 12.29
CA ASN A 391 4.09 3.88 12.73
C ASN A 391 4.85 4.87 11.81
N ILE A 392 4.84 4.60 10.51
CA ILE A 392 5.34 5.48 9.46
C ILE A 392 4.61 5.13 8.17
N ASP A 393 4.08 6.14 7.47
CA ASP A 393 3.48 5.99 6.14
C ASP A 393 4.49 6.29 5.02
N TYR A 394 4.13 6.02 3.75
CA TYR A 394 5.03 6.22 2.60
C TYR A 394 5.47 7.68 2.40
N MET A 395 4.61 8.66 2.69
CA MET A 395 4.96 10.08 2.56
C MET A 395 6.01 10.45 3.61
N MET A 396 5.79 10.05 4.86
CA MET A 396 6.73 10.32 5.94
C MET A 396 8.04 9.53 5.79
N LEU A 397 7.99 8.31 5.26
CA LEU A 397 9.18 7.53 4.94
C LEU A 397 10.04 8.26 3.90
N THR A 398 9.43 8.78 2.83
CA THR A 398 10.15 9.61 1.85
C THR A 398 10.76 10.84 2.51
N VAL A 399 10.01 11.58 3.33
CA VAL A 399 10.55 12.75 4.04
C VAL A 399 11.76 12.38 4.90
N ARG A 400 11.67 11.31 5.70
CA ARG A 400 12.77 10.86 6.56
C ARG A 400 14.00 10.40 5.77
N LEU A 401 13.81 9.74 4.63
CA LEU A 401 14.90 9.39 3.73
C LEU A 401 15.62 10.61 3.17
N LEU A 402 14.87 11.61 2.70
CA LEU A 402 15.46 12.84 2.15
C LEU A 402 16.18 13.68 3.22
N MET A 403 15.76 13.56 4.48
CA MET A 403 16.46 14.11 5.65
C MET A 403 17.64 13.26 6.11
N LYS A 404 17.85 12.07 5.53
CA LYS A 404 18.81 11.05 5.96
C LYS A 404 18.63 10.64 7.43
N ASP A 405 17.41 10.72 7.94
CA ASP A 405 17.05 10.33 9.31
C ASP A 405 16.82 8.82 9.41
N TYR A 406 17.88 8.06 9.12
CA TYR A 406 17.88 6.60 9.16
C TYR A 406 17.62 6.04 10.55
N THR A 407 17.96 6.79 11.60
CA THR A 407 17.71 6.38 12.99
C THR A 407 16.21 6.28 13.25
N THR A 408 15.41 7.24 12.78
CA THR A 408 13.94 7.13 12.88
C THR A 408 13.40 5.97 12.05
N LEU A 409 13.88 5.79 10.81
CA LEU A 409 13.44 4.68 9.96
C LEU A 409 13.76 3.32 10.59
N ALA A 410 14.97 3.14 11.14
CA ALA A 410 15.38 1.92 11.81
C ALA A 410 14.58 1.64 13.09
N ARG A 411 14.08 2.67 13.79
CA ARG A 411 13.18 2.52 14.94
C ARG A 411 11.79 2.06 14.51
N CYS A 412 11.31 2.54 13.37
CA CYS A 412 10.04 2.11 12.79
C CYS A 412 10.11 0.72 12.14
N MET A 413 11.30 0.15 11.94
CA MET A 413 11.45 -1.18 11.35
C MET A 413 10.96 -2.26 12.32
N VAL A 414 10.02 -3.10 11.87
CA VAL A 414 9.61 -4.32 12.55
C VAL A 414 10.55 -5.44 12.11
N PRO A 415 11.51 -5.87 12.95
CA PRO A 415 12.46 -6.88 12.56
C PRO A 415 11.79 -8.26 12.47
N ILE A 416 12.05 -9.01 11.39
CA ILE A 416 11.52 -10.35 11.17
C ILE A 416 12.66 -11.32 10.87
N GLY A 417 12.56 -12.56 11.38
CA GLY A 417 13.58 -13.59 11.17
C GLY A 417 14.94 -13.18 11.73
N ASP A 418 15.99 -13.29 10.91
CA ASP A 418 17.36 -12.97 11.33
C ASP A 418 17.55 -11.48 11.69
N GLN A 419 16.70 -10.59 11.15
CA GLN A 419 16.71 -9.16 11.47
C GLN A 419 16.41 -8.89 12.96
N ILE A 420 15.76 -9.82 13.68
CA ILE A 420 15.48 -9.68 15.12
C ILE A 420 16.78 -9.55 15.92
N SER A 421 17.85 -10.18 15.44
CA SER A 421 19.16 -10.13 16.08
C SER A 421 19.92 -8.83 15.82
N MET A 422 19.49 -8.03 14.83
CA MET A 422 20.16 -6.78 14.45
C MET A 422 20.01 -5.71 15.52
N SER A 423 21.15 -5.13 15.88
CA SER A 423 21.28 -3.86 16.60
C SER A 423 20.71 -2.70 15.79
N MET A 424 20.51 -1.55 16.46
CA MET A 424 20.06 -0.35 15.79
C MET A 424 21.02 0.14 14.70
N ASP A 425 22.33 0.03 14.94
CA ASP A 425 23.34 0.46 13.96
C ASP A 425 23.36 -0.46 12.73
N GLU A 426 23.18 -1.77 12.91
CA GLU A 426 23.05 -2.73 11.81
C GLU A 426 21.80 -2.45 10.96
N ARG A 427 20.67 -2.11 11.59
CA ARG A 427 19.46 -1.70 10.85
C ARG A 427 19.68 -0.40 10.09
N VAL A 428 20.32 0.59 10.70
CA VAL A 428 20.68 1.85 10.01
C VAL A 428 21.59 1.58 8.82
N ALA A 429 22.59 0.71 8.98
CA ALA A 429 23.51 0.32 7.91
C ALA A 429 22.78 -0.40 6.76
N LEU A 430 21.87 -1.33 7.08
CA LEU A 430 21.02 -2.03 6.11
C LEU A 430 20.18 -1.05 5.29
N LEU A 431 19.49 -0.12 5.96
CA LEU A 431 18.66 0.86 5.25
C LEU A 431 19.50 1.80 4.36
N LYS A 432 20.71 2.16 4.79
CA LYS A 432 21.63 2.97 3.97
C LYS A 432 22.15 2.23 2.75
N SER A 433 22.42 0.93 2.84
CA SER A 433 22.86 0.17 1.66
C SER A 433 21.73 0.06 0.63
N HIS A 434 20.47 -0.08 1.08
CA HIS A 434 19.30 -0.22 0.20
C HIS A 434 18.92 1.07 -0.55
N THR A 435 19.49 2.23 -0.20
CA THR A 435 19.23 3.49 -0.93
C THR A 435 20.25 3.77 -2.03
N GLN A 436 21.36 3.03 -2.09
CA GLN A 436 22.46 3.27 -3.03
C GLN A 436 22.01 3.06 -4.47
N ARG A 437 22.25 4.03 -5.36
CA ARG A 437 21.90 3.89 -6.78
C ARG A 437 22.62 2.69 -7.41
N PHE A 438 21.98 2.05 -8.36
CA PHE A 438 22.60 1.02 -9.20
C PHE A 438 23.33 1.66 -10.40
N THR A 439 24.46 1.08 -10.80
CA THR A 439 25.11 1.41 -12.09
C THR A 439 24.41 0.72 -13.25
N GLU A 440 24.64 1.17 -14.50
CA GLU A 440 24.06 0.49 -15.65
C GLU A 440 24.61 -0.93 -15.82
N GLU A 441 25.88 -1.16 -15.48
CA GLU A 441 26.48 -2.49 -15.50
C GLU A 441 25.78 -3.44 -14.51
N GLU A 442 25.48 -2.97 -13.30
CA GLU A 442 24.75 -3.73 -12.28
C GLU A 442 23.32 -4.03 -12.72
N LEU A 443 22.62 -3.04 -13.28
CA LEU A 443 21.27 -3.23 -13.80
C LEU A 443 21.24 -4.26 -14.93
N ILE A 444 22.20 -4.19 -15.86
CA ILE A 444 22.32 -5.19 -16.94
C ILE A 444 22.63 -6.57 -16.36
N ALA A 445 23.52 -6.68 -15.37
CA ALA A 445 23.87 -7.96 -14.77
C ALA A 445 22.71 -8.60 -14.00
N LYS A 446 21.97 -7.81 -13.21
CA LYS A 446 20.93 -8.28 -12.28
C LYS A 446 19.55 -8.45 -12.94
N PHE A 447 19.25 -7.71 -14.01
CA PHE A 447 17.96 -7.75 -14.71
C PHE A 447 18.04 -8.37 -16.11
N LYS A 448 19.17 -8.98 -16.48
CA LYS A 448 19.26 -9.82 -17.69
C LYS A 448 18.26 -10.96 -17.56
N LYS A 449 17.23 -10.94 -18.42
CA LYS A 449 16.34 -12.10 -18.61
C LYS A 449 17.18 -13.25 -19.14
N THR A 450 17.36 -14.31 -18.34
CA THR A 450 17.71 -15.64 -18.85
C THR A 450 16.62 -16.16 -19.76
#